data_AF-A0A397SJG3-F1
#
_entry.id   AF-A0A397SJG3-F1
#
_cell.length_a   1.000
_cell.length_b   1.000
_cell.length_c   1.000
_cell.angle_alpha   90.00
_cell.angle_beta   90.00
_cell.angle_gamma   90.00
#
_symmetry.space_group_name_H-M   'P 1'
#
loop_
_entity.id
_entity.type
_entity.pdbx_description
1 polymer ?
#
loop_
_entity_poly.entity_id
_entity_poly.type
_entity_poly.pdbx_seq_one_letter_code
_entity_poly.pdbx_strand_id
1 'polypeptide(L)'
;MASNYNNENTDTWVQWIEEGIAKGYINYHNYYEFKNMKRIGFGSIGKVYRVTWENSDTVVALKSFEIDNNITKEIVNEVYKNT
;
A
#
# COMPACT_ATOMS: atom_id res chain seq x y z
N MET A 1 7.20 -22.88 -25.10
CA MET A 1 7.44 -23.19 -23.67
C MET A 1 7.16 -21.93 -22.88
N ALA A 2 5.95 -21.80 -22.34
CA ALA A 2 5.58 -20.69 -21.48
C ALA A 2 5.91 -21.09 -20.04
N SER A 3 6.63 -20.22 -19.33
CA SER A 3 6.99 -20.39 -17.92
C SER A 3 5.72 -20.40 -17.06
N ASN A 4 5.51 -21.47 -16.30
CA ASN A 4 4.59 -21.49 -15.16
C ASN A 4 5.10 -20.47 -14.13
N TYR A 5 4.45 -19.32 -14.06
CA TYR A 5 4.64 -18.36 -12.97
C TYR A 5 3.90 -18.88 -11.74
N ASN A 6 4.59 -18.96 -10.60
CA ASN A 6 4.05 -19.39 -9.31
C ASN A 6 2.91 -18.44 -8.87
N ASN A 7 1.67 -18.80 -9.18
CA ASN A 7 0.47 -18.00 -8.91
C ASN A 7 -0.12 -18.19 -7.50
N GLU A 8 0.35 -19.17 -6.73
CA GLU A 8 -0.34 -19.59 -5.49
C GLU A 8 -0.19 -18.59 -4.32
N ASN A 9 0.89 -17.80 -4.30
CA ASN A 9 1.14 -16.84 -3.20
C ASN A 9 0.46 -15.49 -3.39
N THR A 10 0.36 -15.00 -4.63
CA THR A 10 -0.27 -13.69 -4.93
C THR A 10 -1.75 -13.72 -4.56
N ASP A 11 -2.42 -14.83 -4.88
CA ASP A 11 -3.83 -15.04 -4.59
C ASP A 11 -4.12 -15.05 -3.07
N THR A 12 -3.23 -15.65 -2.27
CA THR A 12 -3.39 -15.72 -0.80
C THR A 12 -3.32 -14.34 -0.13
N TRP A 13 -2.43 -13.47 -0.60
CA TRP A 13 -2.24 -12.14 0.00
C TRP A 13 -3.32 -11.14 -0.41
N VAL A 14 -3.77 -11.21 -1.67
CA VAL A 14 -4.93 -10.42 -2.13
C VAL A 14 -6.15 -10.77 -1.29
N GLN A 15 -6.40 -12.06 -1.07
CA GLN A 15 -7.49 -12.51 -0.21
C GLN A 15 -7.34 -11.98 1.23
N TRP A 16 -6.14 -11.98 1.82
CA TRP A 16 -5.93 -11.42 3.15
C TRP A 16 -6.26 -9.93 3.24
N ILE A 17 -5.90 -9.14 2.23
CA ILE A 17 -6.23 -7.70 2.16
C ILE A 17 -7.76 -7.53 2.01
N GLU A 18 -8.39 -8.26 1.09
CA GLU A 18 -9.83 -8.20 0.86
C GLU A 18 -10.62 -8.58 2.12
N GLU A 19 -10.20 -9.65 2.82
CA GLU A 19 -10.78 -10.04 4.10
C GLU A 19 -10.55 -8.99 5.20
N GLY A 20 -9.37 -8.37 5.25
CA GLY A 20 -9.05 -7.31 6.20
C GLY A 20 -9.95 -6.08 6.01
N ILE A 21 -10.23 -5.72 4.76
CA ILE A 21 -11.19 -4.66 4.41
C ILE A 21 -12.61 -5.09 4.80
N ALA A 22 -13.05 -6.30 4.43
CA ALA A 22 -14.39 -6.80 4.72
C ALA A 22 -14.68 -6.92 6.23
N LYS A 23 -13.66 -7.27 7.03
CA LYS A 23 -13.73 -7.36 8.49
C LYS A 23 -13.54 -6.01 9.20
N GLY A 24 -13.22 -4.93 8.47
CA GLY A 24 -13.02 -3.59 9.01
C GLY A 24 -11.70 -3.39 9.76
N TYR A 25 -10.72 -4.28 9.57
CA TYR A 25 -9.37 -4.13 10.12
C TYR A 25 -8.51 -3.17 9.29
N ILE A 26 -8.83 -3.03 8.00
CA ILE A 26 -8.15 -2.12 7.07
C ILE A 26 -9.18 -1.14 6.52
N ASN A 27 -8.95 0.16 6.76
CA ASN A 27 -9.76 1.20 6.17
C ASN A 27 -9.38 1.38 4.69
N TYR A 28 -10.36 1.16 3.80
CA TYR A 28 -10.19 1.44 2.39
C TYR A 28 -10.44 2.93 2.11
N HIS A 29 -9.49 3.57 1.45
CA HIS A 29 -9.60 4.95 0.96
C HIS A 29 -9.36 4.97 -0.54
N ASN A 30 -10.23 5.64 -1.28
CA ASN A 30 -10.03 5.78 -2.72
C ASN A 30 -8.81 6.68 -2.97
N TYR A 31 -7.92 6.27 -3.85
CA TYR A 31 -6.74 7.06 -4.23
C TYR A 31 -7.08 8.51 -4.64
N TYR A 32 -8.26 8.73 -5.24
CA TYR A 32 -8.73 10.07 -5.65
C TYR A 32 -9.14 10.99 -4.49
N GLU A 33 -9.23 10.48 -3.26
CA GLU A 33 -9.42 11.29 -2.05
C GLU A 33 -8.17 12.11 -1.72
N PHE A 34 -6.99 11.72 -2.22
CA PHE A 34 -5.73 12.40 -1.95
C PHE A 34 -5.39 13.42 -3.06
N LYS A 35 -5.23 14.68 -2.66
CA LYS A 35 -4.95 15.81 -3.56
C LYS A 35 -3.60 16.44 -3.26
N ASN A 36 -3.16 17.34 -4.14
CA ASN A 36 -1.95 18.15 -3.94
C ASN A 36 -0.67 17.31 -3.68
N MET A 37 -0.52 16.19 -4.40
CA MET A 37 0.61 15.28 -4.23
C MET A 37 1.94 15.97 -4.49
N LYS A 38 2.80 15.99 -3.47
CA LYS A 38 4.17 16.48 -3.56
C LYS A 38 5.11 15.43 -3.00
N ARG A 39 6.03 14.93 -3.82
CA ARG A 39 7.07 14.02 -3.33
C ARG A 39 7.95 14.75 -2.30
N ILE A 40 8.07 14.16 -1.11
CA ILE A 40 8.88 14.70 0.00
C ILE A 40 10.04 13.79 0.37
N GLY A 41 10.04 12.54 -0.11
CA GLY A 41 11.13 11.60 0.13
C GLY A 41 11.06 10.40 -0.79
N PHE A 42 12.15 9.64 -0.81
CA PHE A 42 12.24 8.33 -1.45
C PHE A 42 13.25 7.47 -0.69
N GLY A 43 13.02 6.16 -0.66
CA GLY A 43 13.91 5.17 -0.10
C GLY A 43 13.86 3.88 -0.91
N SER A 44 14.51 2.82 -0.42
CA SER A 44 14.55 1.51 -1.09
C SER A 44 13.16 0.87 -1.27
N ILE A 45 12.23 1.15 -0.35
CA ILE A 45 10.89 0.56 -0.30
C ILE A 45 9.89 1.37 -1.17
N GLY A 46 10.24 2.62 -1.51
CA GLY A 46 9.44 3.44 -2.40
C GLY A 46 9.45 4.93 -2.06
N LYS A 47 8.48 5.66 -2.61
CA LYS A 47 8.39 7.13 -2.58
C LYS A 47 7.39 7.58 -1.50
N VAL A 48 7.67 8.71 -0.86
CA VAL A 48 6.77 9.33 0.13
C VAL A 48 6.28 10.66 -0.42
N TYR A 49 4.97 10.86 -0.38
CA TYR A 49 4.29 12.05 -0.86
C TYR A 49 3.56 12.74 0.29
N ARG A 50 3.70 14.05 0.39
CA ARG A 50 2.77 14.88 1.15
C ARG A 50 1.51 15.06 0.31
N VAL A 51 0.35 14.82 0.90
CA VAL A 51 -0.95 15.00 0.24
C VAL A 51 -1.92 15.71 1.18
N THR A 52 -2.95 16.33 0.61
CA THR A 52 -4.14 16.75 1.35
C THR A 52 -5.19 15.65 1.23
N TRP A 53 -5.75 15.18 2.35
CA TRP A 53 -6.76 14.12 2.35
C TRP A 53 -8.17 14.71 2.40
N GLU A 54 -9.00 14.33 1.42
CA GLU A 54 -10.34 14.87 1.15
C GLU A 54 -10.35 16.40 0.87
N ASN A 55 -11.50 17.03 1.10
CA ASN A 55 -11.63 18.49 1.22
C ASN A 55 -11.32 18.98 2.65
N SER A 56 -10.87 18.09 3.52
CA SER A 56 -10.38 18.48 4.83
C SER A 56 -8.98 19.06 4.66
N ASP A 57 -8.63 20.12 5.38
CA ASP A 57 -7.27 20.68 5.38
C ASP A 57 -6.22 19.73 6.03
N THR A 58 -6.57 18.44 6.19
CA THR A 58 -5.72 17.41 6.76
C THR A 58 -4.60 17.09 5.79
N VAL A 59 -3.36 17.26 6.25
CA VAL A 59 -2.16 16.91 5.52
C VAL A 59 -1.66 15.56 6.02
N VAL A 60 -1.49 14.61 5.11
CA VAL A 60 -0.98 13.27 5.43
C VAL A 60 0.23 12.90 4.56
N ALA A 61 1.00 11.91 5.01
CA ALA A 61 2.07 11.31 4.24
C ALA A 61 1.57 10.01 3.58
N LEU A 62 1.56 9.97 2.25
CA LEU A 62 1.23 8.81 1.44
C LEU A 62 2.53 8.15 0.97
N LYS A 63 2.84 6.96 1.50
CA LYS A 63 3.98 6.14 1.07
C LYS A 63 3.52 5.15 0.00
N SER A 64 4.17 5.16 -1.15
CA SER A 64 3.95 4.18 -2.22
C SER A 64 4.95 3.04 -2.11
N PHE A 65 4.50 1.82 -2.35
CA PHE A 65 5.36 0.65 -2.53
C PHE A 65 5.47 0.36 -4.03
N GLU A 66 6.67 0.02 -4.51
CA GLU A 66 6.80 -0.46 -5.89
C GLU A 66 6.24 -1.88 -5.96
N ILE A 67 5.34 -2.12 -6.91
CA ILE A 67 4.65 -3.41 -7.07
C ILE A 67 5.65 -4.39 -7.67
N ASP A 68 6.41 -5.06 -6.81
CA ASP A 68 7.13 -6.28 -7.13
C ASP A 68 6.45 -7.49 -6.45
N ASN A 69 6.93 -8.70 -6.75
CA ASN A 69 6.40 -9.93 -6.16
C ASN A 69 6.48 -9.97 -4.61
N ASN A 70 7.16 -9.00 -3.98
CA ASN A 70 7.41 -8.93 -2.55
C ASN A 70 6.64 -7.81 -1.84
N ILE A 71 5.78 -7.05 -2.54
CA ILE A 71 5.07 -5.90 -1.96
C ILE A 71 4.36 -6.23 -0.64
N THR A 72 3.71 -7.39 -0.54
CA THR A 72 3.00 -7.78 0.69
C THR A 72 3.97 -8.06 1.84
N LYS A 73 5.13 -8.65 1.57
CA LYS A 73 6.15 -8.89 2.59
C LYS A 73 6.69 -7.57 3.13
N GLU A 74 6.88 -6.58 2.26
CA GLU A 74 7.30 -5.23 2.66
C GLU A 74 6.23 -4.51 3.49
N ILE A 75 4.95 -4.57 3.08
CA ILE A 75 3.83 -4.01 3.85
C ILE A 75 3.76 -4.64 5.25
N VAL A 76 3.80 -5.97 5.32
CA VAL A 76 3.84 -6.74 6.57
C VAL A 76 5.02 -6.28 7.42
N ASN A 77 6.24 -6.28 6.89
CA ASN A 77 7.44 -5.87 7.62
C ASN A 77 7.33 -4.45 8.19
N GLU A 78 6.70 -3.53 7.48
CA GLU A 78 6.56 -2.14 7.94
C GLU A 78 5.51 -1.99 9.05
N VAL A 79 4.44 -2.78 9.03
CA VAL A 79 3.46 -2.84 10.14
C VAL A 79 4.09 -3.48 11.39
N TYR A 80 4.83 -4.58 11.23
CA TYR A 80 5.41 -5.32 12.35
C TYR A 80 6.69 -4.69 12.94
N LYS A 81 7.45 -3.88 12.18
CA LYS A 81 8.68 -3.23 12.70
C LYS A 81 8.43 -1.94 13.47
N ASN A 82 7.24 -1.36 13.38
CA ASN A 82 6.87 -0.10 14.04
C ASN A 82 5.91 -0.28 15.23
N THR A 83 5.74 -1.51 15.71
CA THR A 83 4.99 -1.85 16.94
C THR A 83 5.93 -2.56 17.91
#